data_AF-A0A7Y4EP01-F1
#
_entry.id   AF-A0A7Y4EP01-F1
#
_cell.length_a   1.000
_cell.length_b   1.000
_cell.length_c   1.000
_cell.angle_alpha   90.00
_cell.angle_beta   90.00
_cell.angle_gamma   90.00
#
_symmetry.space_group_name_H-M   'P 1'
#
loop_
_entity.id
_entity.type
_entity.pdbx_description
1 polymer ?
#
loop_
_entity_poly.entity_id
_entity_poly.type
_entity_poly.pdbx_seq_one_letter_code
_entity_poly.pdbx_strand_id
1 'polypeptide(L)'
;MEDIRGNLKIYNKQDLAIDHLNLALSLYVKNENMASVIHLAGAAEEMLGKIVRFTNKENAKDALFRQMHTWWQQVLNTDTPKNSVLDKTVLNAKNTVKHINGKDDLTVELDLKKQARQLLDRAVENYHKIPGLRNTPEMCEYYRRK
;
A
#
# COMPACT_ATOMS: atom_id res chain seq x y z
N MET A 1 38.53 -1.99 -15.40
CA MET A 1 37.86 -0.92 -14.65
C MET A 1 36.61 -1.56 -14.06
N GLU A 2 36.53 -1.78 -12.75
CA GLU A 2 35.30 -2.29 -12.13
C GLU A 2 34.19 -1.26 -12.30
N ASP A 3 32.97 -1.72 -12.60
CA ASP A 3 31.80 -0.85 -12.64
C ASP A 3 31.60 -0.22 -11.27
N ILE A 4 31.58 1.12 -11.21
CA ILE A 4 31.43 1.88 -9.95
C ILE A 4 30.13 1.56 -9.20
N ARG A 5 29.17 0.92 -9.88
CA ARG A 5 27.89 0.48 -9.31
C ARG A 5 28.00 -0.87 -8.59
N GLY A 6 29.15 -1.54 -8.66
CA GLY A 6 29.39 -2.85 -8.05
C GLY A 6 28.79 -4.02 -8.83
N ASN A 7 28.65 -5.17 -8.15
CA ASN A 7 28.13 -6.40 -8.76
C ASN A 7 26.61 -6.37 -8.92
N LEU A 8 26.15 -5.97 -10.10
CA LEU A 8 24.73 -5.89 -10.43
C LEU A 8 24.11 -7.27 -10.68
N LYS A 9 22.95 -7.50 -10.07
CA LYS A 9 22.07 -8.65 -10.33
C LYS A 9 20.72 -8.15 -10.83
N ILE A 10 20.05 -8.97 -11.65
CA ILE A 10 18.70 -8.69 -12.13
C ILE A 10 17.69 -9.26 -11.13
N TYR A 11 16.71 -8.46 -10.74
CA TYR A 11 15.62 -8.85 -9.85
C TYR A 11 14.26 -8.57 -10.51
N ASN A 12 13.30 -9.46 -10.28
CA ASN A 12 11.91 -9.23 -10.70
C ASN A 12 11.24 -8.23 -9.74
N LYS A 13 10.64 -7.17 -10.27
CA LYS A 13 9.96 -6.15 -9.46
C LYS A 13 8.73 -6.68 -8.72
N GLN A 14 8.06 -7.70 -9.26
CA GLN A 14 6.96 -8.38 -8.56
C GLN A 14 7.48 -9.06 -7.29
N ASP A 15 8.59 -9.79 -7.38
CA ASP A 15 9.17 -10.49 -6.23
C ASP A 15 9.58 -9.50 -5.14
N LEU A 16 10.22 -8.39 -5.51
CA LEU A 16 10.56 -7.31 -4.57
C LEU A 16 9.32 -6.70 -3.89
N ALA A 17 8.21 -6.54 -4.63
CA ALA A 17 6.97 -6.04 -4.05
C ALA A 17 6.35 -7.06 -3.07
N ILE A 18 6.44 -8.35 -3.38
CA ILE A 18 5.99 -9.44 -2.53
C ILE A 18 6.84 -9.50 -1.25
N ASP A 19 8.16 -9.30 -1.35
CA ASP A 19 9.07 -9.25 -0.20
C ASP A 19 8.72 -8.09 0.74
N HIS A 20 8.45 -6.90 0.20
CA HIS A 20 7.98 -5.77 0.99
C HIS A 20 6.65 -6.08 1.69
N LEU A 21 5.71 -6.72 1.00
CA LEU A 21 4.43 -7.10 1.57
C LEU A 21 4.58 -8.13 2.70
N ASN A 22 5.34 -9.20 2.48
CA ASN A 22 5.56 -10.25 3.48
C ASN A 22 6.26 -9.70 4.71
N LEU A 23 7.30 -8.87 4.54
CA LEU A 23 7.97 -8.23 5.67
C LEU A 23 7.00 -7.33 6.45
N ALA A 24 6.20 -6.51 5.76
CA ALA A 24 5.20 -5.65 6.39
C ALA A 24 4.15 -6.46 7.19
N LEU A 25 3.64 -7.55 6.62
CA LEU A 25 2.70 -8.46 7.27
C LEU A 25 3.32 -9.09 8.53
N SER A 26 4.56 -9.55 8.44
CA SER A 26 5.27 -10.19 9.55
C SER A 26 5.46 -9.24 10.74
N LEU A 27 5.86 -7.99 10.46
CA LEU A 27 6.03 -6.94 11.48
C LEU A 27 4.69 -6.55 12.10
N TYR A 28 3.63 -6.44 11.27
CA TYR A 28 2.30 -6.11 11.75
C TYR A 28 1.75 -7.16 12.72
N VAL A 29 1.86 -8.43 12.36
CA VAL A 29 1.44 -9.58 13.19
C VAL A 29 2.16 -9.61 14.54
N LYS A 30 3.42 -9.21 14.57
CA LYS A 30 4.22 -9.07 15.80
C LYS A 30 3.94 -7.78 16.58
N ASN A 31 3.13 -6.89 16.04
CA ASN A 31 2.87 -5.55 16.56
C ASN A 31 4.16 -4.69 16.68
N GLU A 32 5.08 -4.84 15.72
CA GLU A 32 6.40 -4.20 15.71
C GLU A 32 6.51 -3.15 14.59
N ASN A 33 7.24 -2.06 14.86
CA ASN A 33 7.70 -1.10 13.84
C ASN A 33 6.61 -0.59 12.88
N MET A 34 5.47 -0.14 13.41
CA MET A 34 4.30 0.24 12.59
C MET A 34 4.58 1.32 11.54
N ALA A 35 5.51 2.25 11.79
CA ALA A 35 5.94 3.22 10.78
C ALA A 35 6.63 2.52 9.59
N SER A 36 7.50 1.53 9.85
CA SER A 36 8.11 0.70 8.82
C SER A 36 7.06 -0.17 8.10
N VAL A 37 6.08 -0.70 8.83
CA VAL A 37 4.94 -1.41 8.22
C VAL A 37 4.21 -0.52 7.23
N ILE A 38 3.87 0.72 7.60
CA ILE A 38 3.22 1.69 6.71
C ILE A 38 4.06 1.94 5.46
N HIS A 39 5.37 2.15 5.63
CA HIS A 39 6.28 2.40 4.51
C HIS A 39 6.31 1.20 3.53
N LEU A 40 6.59 0.01 4.05
CA LEU A 40 6.70 -1.23 3.26
C LEU A 40 5.37 -1.61 2.60
N ALA A 41 4.27 -1.55 3.34
CA ALA A 41 2.93 -1.83 2.81
C ALA A 41 2.54 -0.82 1.74
N GLY A 42 2.89 0.46 1.91
CA GLY A 42 2.64 1.49 0.90
C GLY A 42 3.47 1.32 -0.37
N ALA A 43 4.73 0.87 -0.26
CA ALA A 43 5.55 0.52 -1.41
C ALA A 43 4.98 -0.71 -2.15
N ALA A 44 4.62 -1.76 -1.40
CA ALA A 44 4.01 -2.96 -1.96
C ALA A 44 2.67 -2.67 -2.65
N GLU A 45 1.78 -1.90 -2.01
CA GLU A 45 0.49 -1.48 -2.58
C GLU A 45 0.66 -0.79 -3.93
N GLU A 46 1.60 0.15 -4.01
CA GLU A 46 1.86 0.92 -5.24
C GLU A 46 2.45 0.03 -6.35
N MET A 47 3.43 -0.81 -6.02
CA MET A 47 4.08 -1.69 -6.98
C MET A 47 3.13 -2.76 -7.51
N LEU A 48 2.44 -3.47 -6.62
CA LEU A 48 1.45 -4.48 -7.00
C LEU A 48 0.27 -3.85 -7.73
N GLY A 49 -0.18 -2.67 -7.31
CA GLY A 49 -1.24 -1.93 -8.00
C GLY A 49 -0.88 -1.53 -9.43
N LYS A 50 0.39 -1.19 -9.69
CA LYS A 50 0.91 -0.95 -11.06
C LYS A 50 0.94 -2.24 -11.88
N ILE A 51 1.37 -3.35 -11.30
CA ILE A 51 1.38 -4.67 -11.96
C ILE A 51 -0.05 -5.10 -12.34
N VAL A 52 -1.01 -4.94 -11.42
CA VAL A 52 -2.43 -5.24 -11.68
C VAL A 52 -2.96 -4.40 -12.85
N ARG A 53 -2.63 -3.10 -12.91
CA ARG A 53 -3.02 -2.23 -14.02
C ARG A 53 -2.45 -2.70 -15.36
N PHE A 54 -1.22 -3.22 -15.41
CA PHE A 54 -0.66 -3.78 -16.65
C PHE A 54 -1.43 -5.00 -17.18
N THR A 55 -2.23 -5.65 -16.32
CA THR A 55 -3.12 -6.76 -16.70
C THR A 55 -4.55 -6.31 -17.04
N ASN A 56 -4.78 -5.00 -17.27
CA ASN A 56 -6.10 -4.39 -17.51
C ASN A 56 -7.13 -4.64 -16.40
N LYS A 57 -6.67 -4.84 -15.16
CA LYS A 57 -7.52 -4.99 -13.98
C LYS A 57 -7.52 -3.70 -13.15
N GLU A 58 -8.66 -3.40 -12.52
CA GLU A 58 -8.79 -2.31 -11.54
C GLU A 58 -8.01 -2.67 -10.27
N ASN A 59 -7.08 -1.81 -9.86
CA ASN A 59 -6.35 -2.00 -8.61
C ASN A 59 -7.20 -1.59 -7.39
N ALA A 60 -6.79 -2.00 -6.19
CA ALA A 60 -7.51 -1.75 -4.94
C ALA A 60 -7.75 -0.27 -4.65
N LYS A 61 -6.80 0.60 -5.00
CA LYS A 61 -6.94 2.05 -4.80
C LYS A 61 -8.02 2.65 -5.69
N ASP A 62 -8.02 2.28 -6.97
CA ASP A 62 -9.01 2.75 -7.94
C ASP A 62 -10.41 2.25 -7.57
N ALA A 63 -10.51 0.98 -7.14
CA ALA A 63 -11.76 0.40 -6.63
C ALA A 63 -12.29 1.16 -5.40
N LEU A 64 -11.41 1.51 -4.46
CA LEU A 64 -11.76 2.31 -3.29
C LEU A 64 -12.30 3.68 -3.69
N PHE A 65 -11.64 4.39 -4.62
CA PHE A 65 -12.13 5.68 -5.10
C PHE A 65 -13.49 5.58 -5.75
N ARG A 66 -13.71 4.58 -6.60
CA ARG A 66 -15.01 4.33 -7.21
C ARG A 66 -16.11 4.07 -6.16
N GLN A 67 -15.81 3.26 -5.14
CA GLN A 67 -16.75 3.01 -4.03
C GLN A 67 -17.06 4.27 -3.25
N MET A 68 -16.04 5.07 -2.91
CA MET A 68 -16.24 6.34 -2.21
C MET A 68 -17.08 7.30 -3.06
N HIS A 69 -16.82 7.40 -4.37
CA HIS A 69 -17.63 8.20 -5.28
C HIS A 69 -19.10 7.79 -5.26
N THR A 70 -19.35 6.49 -5.37
CA THR A 70 -20.69 5.92 -5.31
C THR A 70 -21.38 6.27 -3.99
N TRP A 71 -20.67 6.18 -2.87
CA TRP A 71 -21.23 6.50 -1.55
C TRP A 71 -21.61 7.98 -1.41
N TRP A 72 -20.76 8.91 -1.87
CA TRP A 72 -21.10 10.34 -1.84
C TRP A 72 -22.32 10.68 -2.69
N GLN A 73 -22.39 10.11 -3.90
CA GLN A 73 -23.49 10.40 -4.83
C GLN A 73 -24.80 9.75 -4.38
N GLN A 74 -24.75 8.50 -3.93
CA GLN A 74 -25.96 7.70 -3.67
C GLN A 74 -26.44 7.76 -2.22
N VAL A 75 -25.54 7.99 -1.25
CA VAL A 75 -25.90 8.02 0.18
C VAL A 75 -25.94 9.43 0.72
N LEU A 76 -24.92 10.25 0.43
CA LEU A 76 -24.86 11.62 0.90
C LEU A 76 -25.55 12.63 -0.03
N ASN A 77 -25.91 12.21 -1.24
CA ASN A 77 -26.55 13.04 -2.27
C ASN A 77 -25.80 14.37 -2.50
N THR A 78 -24.46 14.31 -2.55
CA THR A 78 -23.59 15.48 -2.70
C THR A 78 -22.51 15.22 -3.74
N ASP A 79 -21.95 16.31 -4.28
CA ASP A 79 -20.83 16.25 -5.22
C ASP A 79 -19.62 15.58 -4.59
N THR A 80 -19.00 14.71 -5.38
CA THR A 80 -17.80 14.01 -4.96
C THR A 80 -16.56 14.88 -5.01
N PRO A 81 -15.67 14.80 -4.01
CA PRO A 81 -14.36 15.42 -4.08
C PRO A 81 -13.55 14.92 -5.29
N LYS A 82 -12.68 15.77 -5.84
CA LYS A 82 -11.74 15.36 -6.90
C LYS A 82 -10.82 14.23 -6.40
N ASN A 83 -10.43 13.32 -7.29
CA ASN A 83 -9.49 12.24 -6.97
C ASN A 83 -8.19 12.72 -6.31
N SER A 84 -7.70 13.91 -6.65
CA SER A 84 -6.52 14.49 -6.00
C SER A 84 -6.72 14.82 -4.52
N VAL A 85 -7.95 15.13 -4.11
CA VAL A 85 -8.34 15.35 -2.71
C VAL A 85 -8.48 14.01 -1.99
N LEU A 86 -9.12 13.02 -2.63
CA LEU A 86 -9.24 11.67 -2.09
C LEU A 86 -7.87 10.99 -1.95
N ASP A 87 -6.97 11.17 -2.92
CA ASP A 87 -5.58 10.72 -2.86
C ASP A 87 -4.87 11.31 -1.65
N LYS A 88 -5.06 12.60 -1.32
CA LYS A 88 -4.46 13.19 -0.12
C LYS A 88 -4.96 12.52 1.16
N THR A 89 -6.23 12.15 1.26
CA THR A 89 -6.80 11.49 2.45
C THR A 89 -6.44 10.01 2.52
N VAL A 90 -6.52 9.28 1.41
CA VAL A 90 -6.30 7.82 1.33
C VAL A 90 -4.80 7.46 1.32
N LEU A 91 -3.96 8.32 0.73
CA LEU A 91 -2.51 8.17 0.73
C LEU A 91 -1.83 8.95 1.86
N ASN A 92 -2.59 9.63 2.74
CA ASN A 92 -2.03 10.51 3.77
C ASN A 92 -0.96 9.76 4.58
N ALA A 93 -1.31 8.61 5.16
CA ALA A 93 -0.38 7.85 5.97
C ALA A 93 0.87 7.40 5.22
N LYS A 94 0.75 6.96 3.95
CA LYS A 94 1.92 6.59 3.14
C LYS A 94 2.82 7.79 2.92
N ASN A 95 2.24 8.95 2.61
CA ASN A 95 2.98 10.15 2.24
C ASN A 95 3.59 10.83 3.46
N THR A 96 2.86 10.94 4.58
CA THR A 96 3.36 11.62 5.77
C THR A 96 4.43 10.85 6.51
N VAL A 97 4.46 9.52 6.41
CA VAL A 97 5.56 8.72 7.00
C VAL A 97 6.87 8.85 6.19
N LYS A 98 6.82 9.25 4.91
CA LYS A 98 8.00 9.24 4.01
C LYS A 98 8.46 10.60 3.52
N HIS A 99 7.64 11.65 3.66
CA HIS A 99 7.94 12.98 3.12
C HIS A 99 7.85 14.04 4.22
N ILE A 100 8.82 14.96 4.20
CA ILE A 100 8.79 16.23 4.93
C ILE A 100 8.69 17.31 3.85
N ASN A 101 7.55 18.00 3.78
CA ASN A 101 7.27 18.96 2.69
C ASN A 101 7.74 20.39 3.00
N GLY A 102 8.18 20.67 4.22
CA GLY A 102 8.63 21.99 4.64
C GLY A 102 9.06 22.02 6.11
N LYS A 103 9.53 23.17 6.56
CA LYS A 103 10.01 23.36 7.93
C LYS A 103 8.92 23.17 8.98
N ASP A 104 7.66 23.34 8.61
CA ASP A 104 6.51 23.20 9.50
C ASP A 104 5.91 21.78 9.47
N ASP A 105 6.44 20.87 8.64
CA ASP A 105 5.97 19.49 8.42
C ASP A 105 6.86 18.47 9.15
N LEU A 106 7.13 18.73 10.43
CA LEU A 106 8.04 17.92 11.27
C LEU A 106 7.31 17.00 12.25
N THR A 107 6.00 17.15 12.37
CA THR A 107 5.16 16.36 13.27
C THR A 107 3.93 15.86 12.53
N VAL A 108 3.48 14.67 12.89
CA VAL A 108 2.24 14.10 12.35
C VAL A 108 1.45 13.40 13.44
N GLU A 109 0.14 13.59 13.41
CA GLU A 109 -0.81 12.82 14.20
C GLU A 109 -1.38 11.67 13.35
N LEU A 110 -1.09 10.42 13.74
CA LEU A 110 -1.56 9.22 13.04
C LEU A 110 -1.89 8.10 14.02
N ASP A 111 -2.98 7.39 13.75
CA ASP A 111 -3.17 6.03 14.25
C ASP A 111 -2.35 5.05 13.40
N LEU A 112 -1.11 4.82 13.80
CA LEU A 112 -0.17 3.99 13.03
C LEU A 112 -0.72 2.59 12.76
N LYS A 113 -1.41 1.97 13.72
CA LYS A 113 -1.90 0.60 13.60
C LYS A 113 -3.07 0.50 12.63
N LYS A 114 -4.02 1.44 12.69
CA LYS A 114 -5.13 1.51 11.75
C LYS A 114 -4.64 1.79 10.33
N GLN A 115 -3.72 2.74 10.17
CA GLN A 115 -3.18 3.10 8.86
C GLN A 115 -2.36 1.97 8.24
N ALA A 116 -1.55 1.28 9.04
CA ALA A 116 -0.84 0.07 8.61
C ALA A 116 -1.81 -1.00 8.08
N ARG A 117 -2.88 -1.31 8.83
CA ARG A 117 -3.89 -2.30 8.42
C ARG A 117 -4.54 -1.93 7.08
N GLN A 118 -4.92 -0.67 6.91
CA GLN A 118 -5.56 -0.20 5.67
C GLN A 118 -4.65 -0.34 4.45
N LEU A 119 -3.35 -0.07 4.60
CA LEU A 119 -2.37 -0.24 3.52
C LEU A 119 -2.11 -1.72 3.22
N LEU A 120 -1.97 -2.54 4.27
CA LEU A 120 -1.79 -3.99 4.12
C LEU A 120 -2.97 -4.63 3.39
N ASP A 121 -4.20 -4.30 3.78
CA ASP A 121 -5.41 -4.83 3.14
C ASP A 121 -5.44 -4.52 1.64
N ARG A 122 -5.09 -3.28 1.24
CA ARG A 122 -5.01 -2.90 -0.18
C ARG A 122 -3.88 -3.61 -0.93
N ALA A 123 -2.71 -3.74 -0.30
CA ALA A 123 -1.58 -4.44 -0.91
C ALA A 123 -1.89 -5.93 -1.13
N VAL A 124 -2.52 -6.57 -0.15
CA VAL A 124 -3.00 -7.95 -0.23
C VAL A 124 -4.09 -8.12 -1.28
N GLU A 125 -5.05 -7.18 -1.38
CA GLU A 125 -6.05 -7.21 -2.44
C GLU A 125 -5.41 -7.10 -3.84
N ASN A 126 -4.42 -6.21 -4.01
CA ASN A 126 -3.67 -6.14 -5.27
C ASN A 126 -2.91 -7.43 -5.55
N TYR A 127 -2.27 -8.03 -4.54
CA TYR A 127 -1.59 -9.32 -4.67
C TYR A 127 -2.53 -10.41 -5.22
N HIS A 128 -3.74 -10.53 -4.67
CA HIS A 128 -4.73 -11.53 -5.10
C HIS A 128 -5.27 -11.33 -6.52
N LYS A 129 -5.17 -10.11 -7.06
CA LYS A 129 -5.57 -9.83 -8.44
C LYS A 129 -4.55 -10.34 -9.47
N ILE A 130 -3.32 -10.67 -9.06
CA ILE A 130 -2.26 -11.17 -9.94
C ILE A 130 -2.46 -12.69 -10.15
N PRO A 131 -2.62 -13.17 -11.39
CA PRO A 131 -2.83 -14.59 -11.68
C PRO A 131 -1.64 -15.47 -11.25
N GLY A 132 -1.93 -16.68 -10.77
CA GLY A 132 -0.92 -17.70 -10.46
C GLY A 132 -0.26 -17.58 -9.08
N LEU A 133 -0.55 -16.52 -8.33
CA LEU A 133 -0.07 -16.36 -6.96
C LEU A 133 -0.93 -17.14 -5.96
N ARG A 134 -0.30 -17.62 -4.88
CA ARG A 134 -0.94 -18.31 -3.75
C ARG A 134 -0.61 -17.58 -2.47
N ASN A 135 -1.49 -17.63 -1.48
CA ASN A 135 -1.23 -17.00 -0.18
C ASN A 135 0.13 -17.42 0.39
N THR A 136 0.90 -16.43 0.81
CA THR A 136 2.17 -16.63 1.53
C THR A 136 1.89 -17.05 2.98
N PRO A 137 2.87 -17.64 3.70
CA PRO A 137 2.74 -17.92 5.12
C PRO A 137 2.36 -16.68 5.95
N GLU A 138 2.93 -15.52 5.61
CA GLU A 138 2.69 -14.25 6.29
C GLU A 138 1.26 -13.76 6.06
N MET A 139 0.71 -13.93 4.85
CA MET A 139 -0.71 -13.63 4.58
C MET A 139 -1.63 -14.54 5.37
N CYS A 140 -1.34 -15.85 5.40
CA CYS A 140 -2.12 -16.80 6.18
C CYS A 140 -2.13 -16.42 7.66
N GLU A 141 -0.97 -16.05 8.22
CA GLU A 141 -0.89 -15.62 9.62
C GLU A 141 -1.59 -14.29 9.87
N TYR A 142 -1.47 -13.33 8.96
CA TYR A 142 -2.19 -12.07 9.02
C TYR A 142 -3.70 -12.29 9.09
N TYR A 143 -4.27 -13.20 8.28
CA TYR A 143 -5.70 -13.50 8.33
C TYR A 143 -6.16 -14.16 9.62
N ARG A 144 -5.32 -14.97 10.28
CA ARG A 144 -5.67 -15.59 11.57
C ARG A 144 -5.78 -14.57 12.70
N ARG A 145 -5.05 -13.46 12.59
CA ARG A 145 -4.98 -12.42 13.63
C ARG A 145 -5.72 -11.13 13.28
N LYS A 146 -6.45 -11.13 12.16
CA LYS A 146 -7.16 -9.96 11.63
C LYS A 146 -8.41 -9.62 12.44
#